data_AF-A0A7S3WKE2-F1
#
_entry.id   AF-A0A7S3WKE2-F1
#
_cell.length_a   1.000
_cell.length_b   1.000
_cell.length_c   1.000
_cell.angle_alpha   90.00
_cell.angle_beta   90.00
_cell.angle_gamma   90.00
#
_symmetry.space_group_name_H-M   'P 1'
#
loop_
_entity.id
_entity.type
_entity.pdbx_description
1 polymer ?
#
loop_
_entity_poly.entity_id
_entity_poly.type
_entity_poly.pdbx_seq_one_letter_code
_entity_poly.pdbx_strand_id
1 'polypeptide(L)'
;QNLGIKVGAKTVRIQGGRDVDSTAEVEVAGQMQTLSYVAELMPLSARRMSEEVVSLELPSPLGKQDLPFELRRSILITYLDDEMMIVRDESGVPEVLVREVLPVAPAPAPKPSSSATANATEAMANTTQAAGNATTA
;
A
#
# COMPACT_ATOMS: atom_id res chain seq x y z
N GLN A 1 -21.65 -13.05 -27.33
CA GLN A 1 -21.67 -11.67 -27.87
C GLN A 1 -20.31 -11.07 -27.57
N ASN A 2 -19.52 -10.71 -28.59
CA ASN A 2 -18.33 -9.89 -28.36
C ASN A 2 -18.81 -8.48 -28.09
N LEU A 3 -18.61 -7.94 -26.89
CA LEU A 3 -19.05 -6.59 -26.52
C LEU A 3 -18.30 -5.47 -27.29
N GLY A 4 -17.45 -5.81 -28.28
CA GLY A 4 -16.73 -4.84 -29.10
C GLY A 4 -15.69 -4.04 -28.32
N ILE A 5 -15.33 -4.49 -27.12
CA ILE A 5 -14.40 -3.80 -26.22
C ILE A 5 -12.96 -4.13 -26.66
N LYS A 6 -12.19 -3.10 -27.03
CA LYS A 6 -10.74 -3.26 -27.19
C LYS A 6 -10.05 -2.70 -25.96
N VAL A 7 -9.07 -3.42 -25.43
CA VAL A 7 -8.28 -2.98 -24.28
C VAL A 7 -7.00 -2.32 -24.79
N GLY A 8 -6.78 -1.09 -24.36
CA GLY A 8 -5.59 -0.28 -24.63
C GLY A 8 -4.54 -0.42 -23.53
N ALA A 9 -3.88 0.69 -23.21
CA ALA A 9 -2.84 0.71 -22.18
C ALA A 9 -3.42 0.36 -20.80
N LYS A 10 -2.64 -0.39 -20.01
CA LYS A 10 -2.95 -0.75 -18.63
C LYS A 10 -1.86 -0.20 -17.72
N THR A 11 -2.25 0.36 -16.60
CA THR A 11 -1.33 0.78 -15.53
C THR A 11 -1.80 0.17 -14.23
N VAL A 12 -0.87 -0.44 -13.49
CA VAL A 12 -1.11 -1.03 -12.18
C VAL A 12 -0.14 -0.42 -11.20
N ARG A 13 -0.65 0.03 -10.05
CA ARG A 13 0.15 0.52 -8.94
C ARG A 13 -0.14 -0.32 -7.71
N ILE A 14 0.91 -0.86 -7.11
CA ILE A 14 0.84 -1.61 -5.85
C ILE A 14 1.48 -0.76 -4.76
N GLN A 15 0.73 -0.48 -3.70
CA GLN A 15 1.16 0.32 -2.55
C GLN A 15 1.20 -0.55 -1.29
N GLY A 16 2.22 -0.36 -0.46
CA GLY A 16 2.37 -1.11 0.80
C GLY A 16 2.48 -2.64 0.64
N GLY A 17 2.64 -3.15 -0.58
CA GLY A 17 2.65 -4.59 -0.90
C GLY A 17 1.28 -5.26 -0.84
N ARG A 18 0.18 -4.49 -0.72
CA ARG A 18 -1.18 -5.02 -0.52
C ARG A 18 -2.21 -4.28 -1.36
N ASP A 19 -2.17 -2.96 -1.36
CA ASP A 19 -3.23 -2.15 -1.97
C ASP A 19 -2.94 -1.99 -3.47
N VAL A 20 -3.95 -2.21 -4.31
CA VAL A 20 -3.84 -2.15 -5.77
C VAL A 20 -4.76 -1.07 -6.31
N ASP A 21 -4.17 -0.15 -7.06
CA ASP A 21 -4.89 0.77 -7.94
C ASP A 21 -4.59 0.37 -9.39
N SER A 22 -5.62 0.13 -10.18
CA SER A 22 -5.47 -0.28 -11.58
C SER A 22 -6.35 0.56 -12.49
N THR A 23 -5.78 0.96 -13.62
CA THR A 23 -6.48 1.71 -14.67
C THR A 23 -6.23 1.08 -16.03
N ALA A 24 -7.27 0.95 -16.84
CA ALA A 24 -7.18 0.48 -18.21
C ALA A 24 -7.94 1.41 -19.14
N GLU A 25 -7.34 1.72 -20.29
CA GLU A 25 -8.05 2.33 -21.41
C GLU A 25 -8.86 1.27 -22.15
N VAL A 26 -10.12 1.55 -22.43
CA VAL A 26 -11.03 0.66 -23.15
C VAL A 26 -11.75 1.42 -24.25
N GLU A 27 -11.78 0.86 -25.46
CA GLU A 27 -12.58 1.39 -26.57
C GLU A 27 -13.98 0.76 -26.51
N VAL A 28 -15.01 1.58 -26.24
CA VAL A 28 -16.41 1.17 -26.22
C VAL A 28 -17.16 1.95 -27.29
N ALA A 29 -17.74 1.26 -28.27
CA ALA A 29 -18.47 1.87 -29.38
C ALA A 29 -17.66 2.97 -30.13
N GLY A 30 -16.34 2.77 -30.28
CA GLY A 30 -15.45 3.72 -30.95
C GLY A 30 -15.05 4.93 -30.10
N GLN A 31 -15.37 4.95 -28.80
CA GLN A 31 -14.94 5.97 -27.85
C GLN A 31 -13.95 5.37 -26.86
N MET A 32 -12.82 6.05 -26.64
CA MET A 32 -11.88 5.69 -25.58
C MET A 32 -12.43 6.12 -24.23
N GLN A 33 -12.45 5.19 -23.28
CA GLN A 33 -12.94 5.39 -21.93
C GLN A 33 -11.95 4.76 -20.95
N THR A 34 -11.92 5.24 -19.72
CA THR A 34 -11.06 4.69 -18.67
C THR A 34 -11.88 3.86 -17.70
N LEU A 35 -11.40 2.66 -17.41
CA LEU A 35 -11.89 1.80 -16.35
C LEU A 35 -10.86 1.83 -15.21
N SER A 36 -11.33 2.05 -13.98
CA SER A 36 -10.50 2.01 -12.77
C SER A 36 -11.03 0.96 -11.81
N TYR A 37 -10.15 0.23 -11.14
CA TYR A 37 -10.54 -0.63 -10.02
C TYR A 37 -9.55 -0.54 -8.88
N VAL A 38 -10.06 -0.74 -7.67
CA VAL A 38 -9.28 -0.84 -6.43
C VAL A 38 -9.41 -2.26 -5.91
N ALA A 39 -8.29 -2.86 -5.54
CA ALA A 39 -8.23 -4.23 -5.03
C ALA A 39 -7.22 -4.38 -3.88
N GLU A 40 -7.34 -5.49 -3.16
CA GLU A 40 -6.36 -5.92 -2.17
C GLU A 40 -5.69 -7.23 -2.60
N LEU A 41 -4.37 -7.31 -2.43
CA LEU A 41 -3.57 -8.51 -2.65
C LEU A 41 -3.30 -9.23 -1.33
N MET A 42 -3.71 -10.48 -1.26
CA MET A 42 -3.45 -11.38 -0.15
C MET A 42 -2.42 -12.44 -0.58
N PRO A 43 -1.24 -12.51 0.05
CA PRO A 43 -0.27 -13.56 -0.23
C PRO A 43 -0.79 -14.90 0.29
N LEU A 44 -1.04 -15.85 -0.60
CA LEU A 44 -1.39 -17.23 -0.25
C LEU A 44 -0.15 -18.09 -0.07
N SER A 45 0.93 -17.79 -0.80
CA SER A 45 2.24 -18.42 -0.66
C SER A 45 3.34 -17.52 -1.26
N ALA A 46 4.59 -17.97 -1.24
CA ALA A 46 5.71 -17.26 -1.88
C ALA A 46 5.55 -17.01 -3.39
N ARG A 47 4.63 -17.73 -4.06
CA ARG A 47 4.39 -17.62 -5.51
C ARG A 47 2.91 -17.47 -5.87
N ARG A 48 2.02 -17.44 -4.90
CA ARG A 48 0.57 -17.35 -5.11
C ARG A 48 0.01 -16.18 -4.33
N MET A 49 -0.81 -15.38 -5.00
CA MET A 49 -1.57 -14.29 -4.40
C MET A 49 -3.04 -14.44 -4.77
N SER A 50 -3.90 -13.96 -3.91
CA SER A 50 -5.31 -13.73 -4.20
C SER A 50 -5.51 -12.24 -4.34
N GLU A 51 -6.09 -11.79 -5.45
CA GLU A 51 -6.55 -10.42 -5.60
C GLU A 51 -8.05 -10.39 -5.33
N GLU A 52 -8.49 -9.46 -4.50
CA GLU A 52 -9.89 -9.20 -4.18
C GLU A 52 -10.26 -7.79 -4.61
N VAL A 53 -11.14 -7.66 -5.61
CA VAL A 53 -11.57 -6.36 -6.12
C VAL A 53 -12.62 -5.78 -5.18
N VAL A 54 -12.30 -4.63 -4.58
CA VAL A 54 -13.13 -3.94 -3.60
C VAL A 54 -14.09 -2.96 -4.26
N SER A 55 -13.63 -2.26 -5.30
CA SER A 55 -14.48 -1.33 -6.04
C SER A 55 -14.08 -1.22 -7.51
N LEU A 56 -15.07 -0.94 -8.34
CA LEU A 56 -14.92 -0.79 -9.78
C LEU A 56 -15.59 0.52 -10.20
N GLU A 57 -14.86 1.37 -10.90
CA GLU A 57 -15.39 2.59 -11.50
C GLU A 57 -15.47 2.39 -13.01
N LEU A 58 -16.72 2.30 -13.47
CA LEU A 58 -17.04 2.10 -14.86
C LEU A 58 -17.33 3.45 -15.53
N PRO A 59 -17.06 3.55 -16.84
CA PRO A 59 -17.45 4.70 -17.61
C PRO A 59 -18.95 5.01 -17.52
N SER A 60 -19.29 6.28 -17.75
CA SER A 60 -20.68 6.73 -17.80
C SER A 60 -21.49 5.87 -18.81
N PRO A 61 -22.73 5.45 -18.45
CA PRO A 61 -23.52 5.89 -17.30
C PRO A 61 -23.40 5.02 -16.04
N LEU A 62 -22.57 3.97 -16.04
CA LEU A 62 -22.56 2.96 -14.99
C LEU A 62 -21.97 3.46 -13.68
N GLY A 63 -20.94 4.31 -13.74
CA GLY A 63 -20.33 4.95 -12.57
C GLY A 63 -19.65 3.95 -11.62
N LYS A 64 -19.43 4.39 -10.38
CA LYS A 64 -18.80 3.57 -9.34
C LYS A 64 -19.76 2.48 -8.86
N GLN A 65 -19.30 1.23 -8.91
CA GLN A 65 -19.95 0.08 -8.30
C GLN A 65 -19.11 -0.47 -7.16
N ASP A 66 -19.73 -0.56 -5.99
CA ASP A 66 -19.23 -1.40 -4.90
C ASP A 66 -19.64 -2.84 -5.25
N LEU A 67 -18.65 -3.68 -5.57
CA LEU A 67 -18.91 -5.04 -6.03
C LEU A 67 -19.32 -5.92 -4.83
N PRO A 68 -20.33 -6.80 -4.98
CA PRO A 68 -20.63 -7.78 -3.95
C PRO A 68 -19.44 -8.75 -3.81
N PHE A 69 -18.80 -8.72 -2.65
CA PHE A 69 -17.82 -9.61 -1.97
C PHE A 69 -16.91 -10.62 -2.71
N GLU A 70 -17.06 -10.96 -3.98
CA GLU A 70 -16.38 -12.15 -4.53
C GLU A 70 -15.87 -12.02 -5.97
N LEU A 71 -15.53 -10.82 -6.45
CA LEU A 71 -14.63 -10.76 -7.61
C LEU A 71 -13.19 -10.98 -7.12
N ARG A 72 -12.92 -12.26 -6.79
CA ARG A 72 -11.63 -12.73 -6.32
C ARG A 72 -10.99 -13.58 -7.41
N ARG A 73 -9.74 -13.27 -7.76
CA ARG A 73 -8.95 -14.10 -8.68
C ARG A 73 -7.64 -14.55 -8.07
N SER A 74 -7.21 -15.74 -8.47
CA SER A 74 -5.90 -16.28 -8.07
C SER A 74 -4.83 -15.88 -9.07
N ILE A 75 -3.72 -15.37 -8.54
CA ILE A 75 -2.57 -14.90 -9.30
C ILE A 75 -1.35 -15.77 -8.97
N LEU A 76 -0.72 -16.31 -10.00
CA LEU A 76 0.55 -17.03 -9.90
C LEU A 76 1.68 -16.13 -10.42
N ILE A 77 2.73 -16.03 -9.62
CA ILE A 77 3.90 -15.20 -9.91
C ILE A 77 5.12 -16.09 -10.13
N THR A 78 5.86 -15.80 -11.19
CA THR A 78 7.18 -16.38 -11.45
C THR A 78 8.19 -15.28 -11.70
N TYR A 79 9.20 -15.18 -10.84
CA TYR A 79 10.35 -14.30 -11.05
C TYR A 79 11.31 -14.98 -12.02
N LEU A 80 11.66 -14.29 -13.12
CA LEU A 80 12.70 -14.76 -14.04
C LEU A 80 14.08 -14.26 -13.58
N ASP A 81 14.14 -13.01 -13.14
CA ASP A 81 15.30 -12.33 -12.56
C ASP A 81 14.82 -11.21 -11.60
N ASP A 82 15.71 -10.28 -11.26
CA ASP A 82 15.42 -9.17 -10.33
C ASP A 82 14.56 -8.03 -10.95
N GLU A 83 14.43 -8.01 -12.28
CA GLU A 83 13.75 -6.96 -13.05
C GLU A 83 12.49 -7.45 -13.76
N MET A 84 12.39 -8.76 -14.05
CA MET A 84 11.33 -9.37 -14.84
C MET A 84 10.49 -10.35 -14.03
N MET A 85 9.17 -10.20 -14.17
CA MET A 85 8.17 -11.03 -13.50
C MET A 85 7.12 -11.50 -14.50
N ILE A 86 6.81 -12.80 -14.49
CA ILE A 86 5.65 -13.35 -15.21
C ILE A 86 4.49 -13.49 -14.23
N VAL A 87 3.37 -12.89 -14.59
CA VAL A 87 2.11 -12.99 -13.87
C VAL A 87 1.13 -13.81 -14.68
N ARG A 88 0.49 -14.79 -14.04
CA ARG A 88 -0.56 -15.62 -14.66
C ARG A 88 -1.78 -15.59 -13.78
N ASP A 89 -2.92 -15.31 -14.36
CA ASP A 89 -4.21 -15.48 -13.70
C ASP A 89 -4.93 -16.73 -14.25
N GLU A 90 -6.16 -16.92 -13.81
CA GLU A 90 -7.03 -18.03 -14.20
C GLU A 90 -7.43 -18.03 -15.68
N SER A 91 -7.22 -16.93 -16.41
CA SER A 91 -7.43 -16.89 -17.86
C SER A 91 -6.39 -17.72 -18.63
N GLY A 92 -5.26 -18.04 -17.98
CA GLY A 92 -4.15 -18.75 -18.61
C GLY A 92 -3.27 -17.89 -19.51
N VAL A 93 -3.61 -16.61 -19.70
CA VAL A 93 -2.81 -15.65 -20.48
C VAL A 93 -1.72 -15.07 -19.58
N PRO A 94 -0.42 -15.34 -19.85
CA PRO A 94 0.66 -14.75 -19.07
C PRO A 94 0.87 -13.28 -19.46
N GLU A 95 1.05 -12.42 -18.46
CA GLU A 95 1.59 -11.06 -18.64
C GLU A 95 3.04 -11.01 -18.14
N VAL A 96 3.89 -10.29 -18.86
CA VAL A 96 5.29 -10.06 -18.49
C VAL A 96 5.41 -8.63 -18.01
N LEU A 97 5.82 -8.46 -16.76
CA LEU A 97 6.01 -7.17 -16.11
C LEU A 97 7.50 -6.90 -15.95
N VAL A 98 7.90 -5.65 -16.22
CA VAL A 98 9.25 -5.15 -16.01
C VAL A 98 9.20 -4.14 -14.88
N ARG A 99 10.16 -4.23 -13.95
CA ARG A 99 10.26 -3.33 -12.81
C ARG A 99 10.67 -1.93 -13.27
N GLU A 100 9.79 -0.95 -13.09
CA GLU A 100 10.13 0.46 -13.24
C GLU A 100 10.59 1.04 -11.90
N VAL A 101 11.85 1.50 -11.84
CA VAL A 101 12.39 2.17 -10.64
C VAL A 101 12.09 3.66 -10.74
N LEU A 102 11.01 4.11 -10.08
CA LEU A 102 10.75 5.53 -9.92
C LEU A 102 11.69 6.13 -8.85
N PRO A 103 12.31 7.30 -9.09
CA PRO A 103 13.19 7.93 -8.11
C PRO A 103 12.39 8.33 -6.86
N VAL A 104 12.74 7.72 -5.72
CA VAL A 104 12.20 8.09 -4.41
C VAL A 104 12.80 9.43 -4.00
N ALA A 105 11.96 10.46 -3.87
CA ALA A 105 12.38 11.75 -3.32
C ALA A 105 12.90 11.55 -1.87
N PRO A 106 14.05 12.14 -1.50
CA PRO A 106 14.63 11.96 -0.17
C PRO A 106 13.67 12.44 0.91
N ALA A 107 13.54 11.65 1.99
CA ALA A 107 12.69 11.96 3.11
C ALA A 107 13.08 13.30 3.76
N PRO A 108 12.11 14.15 4.16
CA PRO A 108 12.41 15.41 4.83
C PRO A 108 13.09 15.16 6.17
N ALA A 109 14.13 15.93 6.48
CA ALA A 109 14.92 15.81 7.70
C ALA A 109 14.06 15.97 8.96
N PRO A 110 14.36 15.23 10.05
CA PRO A 110 13.63 15.32 11.30
C PRO A 110 13.79 16.73 11.91
N LYS A 111 12.67 17.39 12.21
CA LYS A 111 12.67 18.65 12.95
C LYS A 111 13.04 18.38 14.42
N PRO A 112 13.94 19.16 15.04
CA PRO A 112 14.30 18.97 16.45
C PRO A 112 13.11 19.32 17.35
N SER A 113 12.71 18.38 18.21
CA SER A 113 11.72 18.63 19.26
C SER A 113 12.40 19.32 20.45
N SER A 114 11.94 20.52 20.82
CA SER A 114 12.35 21.16 22.06
C SER A 114 11.56 20.56 23.23
N SER A 115 12.21 19.80 24.11
CA SER A 115 11.66 19.42 25.42
C SER A 115 11.90 20.56 26.41
N ALA A 116 10.87 21.37 26.68
CA ALA A 116 10.90 22.34 27.78
C ALA A 116 10.53 21.67 29.10
N THR A 117 11.44 21.78 30.07
CA THR A 117 11.37 21.31 31.45
C THR A 117 10.25 22.00 32.23
N ALA A 118 9.34 21.23 32.83
CA ALA A 118 8.48 21.70 33.92
C ALA A 118 8.41 20.61 34.99
N ASN A 119 9.16 20.79 36.09
CA ASN A 119 8.89 20.04 37.31
C ASN A 119 9.40 20.83 38.52
N ALA A 120 8.48 21.48 39.23
CA ALA A 120 8.70 21.98 40.57
C ALA A 120 7.34 22.04 41.26
N THR A 121 7.02 21.05 42.11
CA THR A 121 6.12 21.19 43.26
C THR A 121 6.28 19.93 44.15
N GLU A 122 6.54 20.18 45.45
CA GLU A 122 6.30 19.32 46.64
C GLU A 122 7.22 18.12 46.95
N ALA A 123 8.13 18.33 47.93
CA ALA A 123 8.36 17.42 49.07
C ALA A 123 9.32 18.05 50.10
N MET A 124 8.78 18.71 51.13
CA MET A 124 9.53 19.03 52.35
C MET A 124 8.72 18.58 53.57
N ALA A 125 9.01 17.38 54.06
CA ALA A 125 8.83 17.05 55.46
C ALA A 125 9.74 15.87 55.81
N ASN A 126 10.46 16.05 56.92
CA ASN A 126 11.04 15.02 57.76
C ASN A 126 12.50 14.63 57.51
N THR A 127 13.43 15.25 58.25
CA THR A 127 14.54 14.53 58.92
C THR A 127 15.05 15.37 60.08
N THR A 128 14.73 14.94 61.31
CA THR A 128 15.41 15.30 62.55
C THR A 128 16.25 14.08 62.98
N GLN A 129 17.40 14.33 63.63
CA GLN A 129 18.42 13.39 64.15
C GLN A 129 19.50 13.01 63.11
N ALA A 130 20.80 13.00 63.40
CA ALA A 130 21.49 12.82 64.67
C ALA A 130 22.83 13.59 64.69
N ALA A 131 23.22 14.03 65.88
CA ALA A 131 24.49 14.64 66.20
C ALA A 131 25.65 13.64 66.12
N GLY A 132 26.76 14.05 65.50
CA GLY A 132 28.01 13.32 65.43
C GLY A 132 29.18 14.25 65.76
N ASN A 133 29.87 13.92 66.84
CA ASN A 133 31.03 14.60 67.42
C ASN A 133 32.30 14.50 66.55
N ALA A 134 33.25 15.39 66.85
CA ALA A 134 34.71 15.33 66.64
C ALA A 134 35.30 16.11 65.45
N THR A 135 36.07 17.16 65.76
CA THR A 135 37.21 17.62 64.95
C THR A 135 38.33 18.03 65.89
N THR A 136 39.45 17.35 65.72
CA THR A 136 40.78 17.59 66.27
C THR A 136 41.52 18.56 65.37
N ALA A 137 42.08 19.63 65.94
CA ALA A 137 43.39 20.23 65.61
C ALA A 137 43.61 21.43 66.54
#